data_AF-A0A970H0V0-F1
#
_entry.id   AF-A0A970H0V0-F1
#
_cell.length_a   1.000
_cell.length_b   1.000
_cell.length_c   1.000
_cell.angle_alpha   90.00
_cell.angle_beta   90.00
_cell.angle_gamma   90.00
#
_symmetry.space_group_name_H-M   'P 1'
#
loop_
_entity.id
_entity.type
_entity.pdbx_description
1 polymer ?
#
loop_
_entity_poly.entity_id
_entity_poly.type
_entity_poly.pdbx_seq_one_letter_code
_entity_poly.pdbx_strand_id
1 'polypeptide(L)'
;MRYSGKSFAVNIAETLQMLNQEGIALLLPVVEKISCAGADSFRMAGLAVFDKDKLIGYLTPEESKYVLIIRNKLKGGVLLSSFDMESELKGKEMSYCLEIFNCKSKLKVQGKEGKKIKLSINTKVEAGLSNTDTRIKYDRKSNDMIQKAFENTLNESLKTVVKRVQTEFGVDVFGFGLYIYKHKHKMWKDVKENWNDYFKEIELDATSTIKIRQSGLTRNTIEKGEGH
;
A
#
# COMPACT_ATOMS: atom_id res chain seq x y z
N MET A 1 -18.93 -5.07 12.63
CA MET A 1 -17.57 -4.78 12.11
C MET A 1 -17.68 -3.74 11.01
N ARG A 2 -17.23 -2.50 11.25
CA ARG A 2 -17.18 -1.44 10.23
C ARG A 2 -15.73 -1.32 9.73
N TYR A 3 -15.36 -2.10 8.73
CA TYR A 3 -14.12 -1.85 7.98
C TYR A 3 -14.41 -0.82 6.89
N SER A 4 -14.42 0.46 7.26
CA SER A 4 -14.48 1.56 6.29
C SER A 4 -13.05 2.06 6.05
N GLY A 5 -12.34 1.44 5.10
CA GLY A 5 -11.21 2.10 4.47
C GLY A 5 -11.69 3.44 3.89
N LYS A 6 -11.18 4.55 4.43
CA LYS A 6 -11.57 5.89 3.96
C LYS A 6 -11.25 6.01 2.47
N SER A 7 -12.28 6.25 1.68
CA SER A 7 -12.32 6.11 0.23
C SER A 7 -11.40 7.06 -0.53
N PHE A 8 -11.02 6.62 -1.73
CA PHE A 8 -10.46 7.45 -2.79
C PHE A 8 -11.62 8.24 -3.41
N ALA A 9 -11.86 9.47 -2.95
CA ALA A 9 -12.72 10.40 -3.65
C ALA A 9 -11.93 10.95 -4.84
N VAL A 10 -12.35 10.66 -6.06
CA VAL A 10 -11.76 11.24 -7.28
C VAL A 10 -12.66 12.35 -7.74
N ASN A 11 -12.12 13.55 -7.82
CA ASN A 11 -12.83 14.68 -8.40
C ASN A 11 -12.82 14.53 -9.94
N ILE A 12 -13.96 14.75 -10.61
CA ILE A 12 -14.06 14.72 -12.09
C ILE A 12 -13.04 15.66 -12.73
N ALA A 13 -12.78 16.83 -12.14
CA ALA A 13 -11.75 17.76 -12.62
C ALA A 13 -10.33 17.18 -12.46
N GLU A 14 -10.05 16.44 -11.38
CA GLU A 14 -8.78 15.74 -11.21
C GLU A 14 -8.64 14.61 -12.24
N THR A 15 -9.71 13.85 -12.50
CA THR A 15 -9.75 12.81 -13.55
C THR A 15 -9.41 13.39 -14.92
N LEU A 16 -10.02 14.52 -15.29
CA LEU A 16 -9.78 15.20 -16.57
C LEU A 16 -8.35 15.75 -16.65
N GLN A 17 -7.79 16.24 -15.54
CA GLN A 17 -6.38 16.64 -15.50
C GLN A 17 -5.45 15.45 -15.66
N MET A 18 -5.79 14.28 -15.08
CA MET A 18 -4.97 13.07 -15.19
C MET A 18 -4.96 12.48 -16.60
N LEU A 19 -6.05 12.62 -17.38
CA LEU A 19 -6.07 12.21 -18.80
C LEU A 19 -5.03 12.94 -19.65
N ASN A 20 -4.69 14.17 -19.29
CA ASN A 20 -3.72 15.01 -20.01
C ASN A 20 -2.36 15.07 -19.31
N GLN A 21 -2.13 14.31 -18.23
CA GLN A 21 -0.85 14.32 -17.51
C GLN A 21 0.15 13.36 -18.15
N GLU A 22 1.34 13.89 -18.45
CA GLU A 22 2.47 13.09 -18.91
C GLU A 22 2.96 12.11 -17.83
N GLY A 23 3.19 10.86 -18.23
CA GLY A 23 3.87 9.87 -17.40
C GLY A 23 3.04 9.29 -16.25
N ILE A 24 1.71 9.26 -16.37
CA ILE A 24 0.83 8.56 -15.45
C ILE A 24 -0.43 8.04 -16.16
N ALA A 25 -0.82 6.81 -15.87
CA ALA A 25 -2.05 6.21 -16.36
C ALA A 25 -3.26 6.60 -15.51
N LEU A 26 -4.42 6.71 -16.17
CA LEU A 26 -5.69 6.97 -15.51
C LEU A 26 -6.13 5.75 -14.69
N LEU A 27 -6.55 6.00 -13.46
CA LEU A 27 -7.20 5.02 -12.59
C LEU A 27 -8.57 5.54 -12.16
N LEU A 28 -9.59 4.72 -12.30
CA LEU A 28 -10.94 5.03 -11.81
C LEU A 28 -11.35 4.07 -10.69
N PRO A 29 -12.02 4.53 -9.63
CA PRO A 29 -12.56 3.65 -8.60
C PRO A 29 -13.61 2.71 -9.17
N VAL A 30 -13.51 1.42 -8.85
CA VAL A 30 -14.55 0.43 -9.16
C VAL A 30 -15.43 0.27 -7.94
N VAL A 31 -16.75 0.33 -8.16
CA VAL A 31 -17.76 0.08 -7.13
C VAL A 31 -18.55 -1.16 -7.55
N GLU A 32 -18.72 -2.08 -6.61
CA GLU A 32 -19.51 -3.30 -6.80
C GLU A 32 -20.73 -3.26 -5.88
N LYS A 33 -21.88 -3.67 -6.43
CA LYS A 33 -23.11 -3.87 -5.67
C LYS A 33 -23.05 -5.23 -4.97
N ILE A 34 -23.28 -5.25 -3.67
CA ILE A 34 -23.45 -6.47 -2.88
C ILE A 34 -24.86 -6.50 -2.32
N SER A 35 -25.56 -7.63 -2.50
CA SER A 35 -26.84 -7.87 -1.85
C SER A 35 -26.62 -8.83 -0.68
N CYS A 36 -26.92 -8.36 0.53
CA CYS A 36 -26.85 -9.17 1.75
C CYS A 36 -28.23 -9.18 2.41
N ALA A 37 -28.83 -10.37 2.56
CA ALA A 37 -30.15 -10.53 3.21
C ALA A 37 -31.25 -9.60 2.64
N GLY A 38 -31.27 -9.41 1.32
CA GLY A 38 -32.27 -8.57 0.64
C GLY A 38 -32.02 -7.05 0.71
N ALA A 39 -30.94 -6.62 1.37
CA ALA A 39 -30.50 -5.23 1.38
C ALA A 39 -29.31 -5.03 0.42
N ASP A 40 -29.45 -4.04 -0.46
CA ASP A 40 -28.39 -3.64 -1.37
C ASP A 40 -27.41 -2.68 -0.68
N SER A 41 -26.12 -2.97 -0.84
CA SER A 41 -25.02 -2.13 -0.41
C SER A 41 -23.98 -2.03 -1.53
N PHE A 42 -23.11 -1.04 -1.44
CA PHE A 42 -22.02 -0.85 -2.40
C PHE A 42 -20.68 -0.93 -1.67
N ARG A 43 -19.71 -1.60 -2.28
CA ARG A 43 -18.32 -1.60 -1.80
C ARG A 43 -17.37 -1.13 -2.88
N MET A 44 -16.22 -0.62 -2.44
CA MET A 44 -15.07 -0.44 -3.31
C MET A 44 -14.51 -1.80 -3.72
N ALA A 45 -14.40 -2.03 -5.03
CA ALA A 45 -13.91 -3.27 -5.62
C ALA A 45 -12.52 -3.13 -6.27
N GLY A 46 -11.86 -1.98 -6.07
CA GLY A 46 -10.49 -1.73 -6.54
C GLY A 46 -10.40 -0.56 -7.51
N LEU A 47 -9.47 -0.64 -8.46
CA LEU A 47 -9.19 0.41 -9.45
C LEU A 47 -9.21 -0.17 -10.86
N ALA A 48 -9.95 0.48 -11.76
CA ALA A 48 -9.92 0.21 -13.20
C ALA A 48 -8.70 0.90 -13.82
N VAL A 49 -7.95 0.17 -14.63
CA VAL A 49 -6.70 0.62 -15.27
C VAL A 49 -6.96 0.96 -16.73
N PHE A 50 -6.60 2.18 -17.13
CA PHE A 50 -6.77 2.65 -18.50
C PHE A 50 -5.42 2.88 -19.18
N ASP A 51 -5.29 2.43 -20.43
CA ASP A 51 -4.30 2.94 -21.37
C ASP A 51 -4.98 3.96 -22.27
N LYS A 52 -4.66 5.24 -22.06
CA LYS A 52 -5.37 6.38 -22.64
C LYS A 52 -6.87 6.31 -22.31
N ASP A 53 -7.70 6.07 -23.31
CA ASP A 53 -9.15 5.99 -23.26
C ASP A 53 -9.68 4.55 -23.14
N LYS A 54 -8.81 3.53 -23.18
CA LYS A 54 -9.21 2.12 -23.17
C LYS A 54 -9.00 1.50 -21.80
N LEU A 55 -10.05 0.87 -21.27
CA LEU A 55 -9.97 0.01 -20.10
C LEU A 55 -9.18 -1.26 -20.47
N ILE A 56 -8.09 -1.55 -19.75
CA ILE A 56 -7.21 -2.70 -20.01
C ILE A 56 -7.18 -3.71 -18.87
N GLY A 57 -7.77 -3.40 -17.72
CA GLY A 57 -7.86 -4.34 -16.61
C GLY A 57 -8.23 -3.70 -15.28
N TYR A 58 -8.07 -4.49 -14.22
CA TYR A 58 -8.43 -4.11 -12.86
C TYR A 58 -7.32 -4.46 -11.87
N LEU A 59 -7.14 -3.57 -10.90
CA LEU A 59 -6.41 -3.81 -9.67
C LEU A 59 -7.42 -4.14 -8.58
N THR A 60 -7.15 -5.21 -7.84
CA THR A 60 -7.95 -5.57 -6.65
C THR A 60 -7.87 -4.48 -5.57
N PRO A 61 -8.74 -4.50 -4.55
CA PRO A 61 -8.63 -3.58 -3.42
C PRO A 61 -7.26 -3.64 -2.73
N GLU A 62 -6.68 -4.83 -2.63
CA GLU A 62 -5.38 -5.05 -2.00
C GLU A 62 -4.24 -4.43 -2.83
N GLU A 63 -4.24 -4.60 -4.15
CA GLU A 63 -3.24 -4.00 -5.03
C GLU A 63 -3.38 -2.49 -5.12
N SER A 64 -4.62 -2.01 -5.15
CA SER A 64 -4.97 -0.59 -5.14
C SER A 64 -4.37 0.12 -3.92
N LYS A 65 -4.33 -0.55 -2.76
CA LYS A 65 -3.66 -0.04 -1.55
C LYS A 65 -2.19 0.26 -1.80
N TYR A 66 -1.45 -0.63 -2.45
CA TYR A 66 -0.02 -0.44 -2.73
C TYR A 66 0.24 0.65 -3.77
N VAL A 67 -0.65 0.80 -4.78
CA VAL A 67 -0.62 1.96 -5.69
C VAL A 67 -0.78 3.27 -4.91
N LEU A 68 -1.72 3.33 -3.97
CA LEU A 68 -1.95 4.52 -3.15
C LEU A 68 -0.79 4.81 -2.19
N ILE A 69 -0.10 3.78 -1.67
CA ILE A 69 1.13 3.96 -0.88
C ILE A 69 2.21 4.60 -1.76
N ILE A 70 2.46 4.07 -2.95
CA ILE A 70 3.49 4.60 -3.86
C ILE A 70 3.18 6.04 -4.29
N ARG A 71 1.92 6.35 -4.57
CA ARG A 71 1.44 7.71 -4.88
C ARG A 71 1.44 8.65 -3.66
N ASN A 72 1.77 8.15 -2.46
CA ASN A 72 1.69 8.87 -1.19
C ASN A 72 0.29 9.47 -0.94
N LYS A 73 -0.76 8.67 -1.21
CA LYS A 73 -2.19 9.04 -1.10
C LYS A 73 -2.99 8.15 -0.15
N LEU A 74 -2.38 7.10 0.42
CA LEU A 74 -3.06 6.23 1.38
C LEU A 74 -3.35 7.01 2.68
N LYS A 75 -4.63 7.12 3.06
CA LYS A 75 -5.08 7.84 4.26
C LYS A 75 -5.31 6.94 5.48
N GLY A 76 -5.39 5.63 5.28
CA GLY A 76 -5.68 4.63 6.31
C GLY A 76 -6.05 3.28 5.66
N GLY A 77 -6.39 2.29 6.47
CA GLY A 77 -6.70 0.94 6.01
C GLY A 77 -6.06 -0.11 6.92
N VAL A 78 -5.97 -1.35 6.44
CA VAL A 78 -5.32 -2.43 7.20
C VAL A 78 -4.18 -3.05 6.42
N LEU A 79 -3.13 -3.45 7.14
CA LEU A 79 -2.14 -4.41 6.65
C LEU A 79 -2.40 -5.74 7.34
N LEU A 80 -2.35 -6.81 6.56
CA LEU A 80 -2.45 -8.18 7.03
C LEU A 80 -1.12 -8.86 6.76
N SER A 81 -0.64 -9.65 7.72
CA SER A 81 0.53 -10.49 7.55
C SER A 81 0.36 -11.72 8.41
N SER A 82 0.84 -12.85 7.91
CA SER A 82 0.84 -14.13 8.61
C SER A 82 2.30 -14.56 8.77
N PHE A 83 2.69 -14.89 10.01
CA PHE A 83 4.04 -15.35 10.31
C PHE A 83 4.05 -16.14 11.62
N ASP A 84 5.05 -17.00 11.78
CA ASP A 84 5.31 -17.71 13.04
C ASP A 84 6.08 -16.78 13.99
N MET A 85 5.60 -16.67 15.22
CA MET A 85 6.33 -16.05 16.31
C MET A 85 6.97 -17.16 17.10
N GLU A 86 8.28 -17.07 17.37
CA GLU A 86 8.93 -17.91 18.39
C GLU A 86 8.25 -17.68 19.75
N SER A 87 7.18 -18.42 19.96
CA SER A 87 6.40 -18.52 21.17
C SER A 87 6.42 -20.00 21.59
N GLU A 88 5.94 -20.30 22.79
CA GLU A 88 5.81 -21.67 23.27
C GLU A 88 4.92 -22.55 22.35
N LEU A 89 4.20 -21.94 21.40
CA LEU A 89 3.44 -22.58 20.33
C LEU A 89 4.27 -22.69 19.04
N LYS A 90 5.36 -23.47 19.05
CA LYS A 90 6.18 -23.72 17.85
C LYS A 90 5.31 -24.25 16.69
N GLY A 91 5.38 -23.62 15.52
CA GLY A 91 4.89 -24.17 14.26
C GLY A 91 3.45 -23.79 13.86
N LYS A 92 2.85 -22.75 14.44
CA LYS A 92 1.54 -22.23 13.98
C LYS A 92 1.68 -20.79 13.49
N GLU A 93 1.53 -20.63 12.18
CA GLU A 93 1.43 -19.33 11.54
C GLU A 93 0.21 -18.58 12.09
N MET A 94 0.43 -17.38 12.65
CA MET A 94 -0.63 -16.54 13.17
C MET A 94 -0.85 -15.35 12.25
N SER A 95 -2.11 -15.00 12.02
CA SER A 95 -2.49 -13.82 11.26
C SER A 95 -2.57 -12.60 12.16
N TYR A 96 -1.82 -11.56 11.80
CA TYR A 96 -1.83 -10.26 12.45
C TYR A 96 -2.49 -9.22 11.55
N CYS A 97 -3.12 -8.25 12.19
CA CYS A 97 -3.75 -7.13 11.50
C CYS A 97 -3.30 -5.81 12.12
N LEU A 98 -2.71 -4.94 11.30
CA LEU A 98 -2.36 -3.57 11.67
C LEU A 98 -3.37 -2.60 11.07
N GLU A 99 -4.01 -1.79 11.90
CA GLU A 99 -4.78 -0.64 11.47
C GLU A 99 -3.84 0.55 11.21
N ILE A 100 -3.80 1.04 9.97
CA ILE A 100 -2.94 2.14 9.55
C ILE A 100 -3.59 3.47 9.97
N PHE A 101 -2.88 4.24 10.79
CA PHE A 101 -3.28 5.60 11.17
C PHE A 101 -2.65 6.66 10.26
N ASN A 102 -1.43 6.40 9.79
CA ASN A 102 -0.67 7.32 8.96
C ASN A 102 0.31 6.56 8.07
N CYS A 103 0.43 6.97 6.81
CA CYS A 103 1.35 6.40 5.84
C CYS A 103 1.97 7.53 5.02
N LYS A 104 3.31 7.55 4.96
CA LYS A 104 4.05 8.50 4.13
C LYS A 104 5.11 7.78 3.33
N SER A 105 5.16 8.05 2.03
CA SER A 105 6.16 7.48 1.12
C SER A 105 6.96 8.56 0.43
N LYS A 106 8.26 8.30 0.24
CA LYS A 106 9.19 9.16 -0.49
C LYS A 106 9.88 8.37 -1.58
N LEU A 107 9.63 8.76 -2.83
CA LEU A 107 10.29 8.21 -4.00
C LEU A 107 11.61 8.97 -4.25
N LYS A 108 12.61 8.29 -4.82
CA LYS A 108 13.85 8.90 -5.33
C LYS A 108 14.31 8.16 -6.59
N VAL A 109 14.89 8.91 -7.52
CA VAL A 109 15.63 8.35 -8.67
C VAL A 109 17.06 8.11 -8.22
N GLN A 110 17.52 6.87 -8.28
CA GLN A 110 18.88 6.46 -7.92
C GLN A 110 19.82 6.54 -9.11
N GLY A 111 19.33 6.27 -10.32
CA GLY A 111 20.11 6.37 -11.55
C GLY A 111 19.35 5.91 -12.78
N LYS A 112 19.99 6.08 -13.93
CA LYS A 112 19.55 5.58 -15.24
C LYS A 112 20.76 5.05 -15.99
N GLU A 113 20.66 3.85 -16.51
CA GLU A 113 21.65 3.22 -17.39
C GLU A 113 20.92 2.58 -18.58
N GLY A 114 21.07 3.15 -19.77
CA GLY A 114 20.27 2.75 -20.93
C GLY A 114 18.76 2.88 -20.67
N LYS A 115 18.03 1.76 -20.78
CA LYS A 115 16.59 1.66 -20.45
C LYS A 115 16.30 1.40 -18.97
N LYS A 116 17.30 1.00 -18.17
CA LYS A 116 17.10 0.68 -16.76
C LYS A 116 17.09 1.96 -15.92
N ILE A 117 15.97 2.23 -15.28
CA ILE A 117 15.82 3.31 -14.32
C ILE A 117 15.68 2.68 -12.94
N LYS A 118 16.56 3.07 -12.02
CA LYS A 118 16.52 2.60 -10.63
C LYS A 118 15.80 3.62 -9.78
N LEU A 119 14.72 3.19 -9.13
CA LEU A 119 13.96 3.97 -8.18
C LEU A 119 14.08 3.35 -6.79
N SER A 120 14.06 4.19 -5.76
CA SER A 120 13.87 3.72 -4.39
C SER A 120 12.65 4.38 -3.77
N ILE A 121 11.85 3.61 -3.05
CA ILE A 121 10.76 4.10 -2.21
C ILE A 121 11.07 3.81 -0.74
N ASN A 122 10.95 4.85 0.09
CA ASN A 122 10.98 4.71 1.55
C ASN A 122 9.60 5.03 2.12
N THR A 123 8.99 4.05 2.78
CA THR A 123 7.63 4.14 3.32
C THR A 123 7.65 4.07 4.84
N LYS A 124 7.06 5.08 5.49
CA LYS A 124 6.88 5.11 6.95
C LYS A 124 5.41 4.92 7.28
N VAL A 125 5.11 3.95 8.14
CA VAL A 125 3.75 3.63 8.57
C VAL A 125 3.65 3.74 10.09
N GLU A 126 2.63 4.44 10.56
CA GLU A 126 2.21 4.39 11.95
C GLU A 126 0.88 3.64 12.02
N ALA A 127 0.84 2.62 12.87
CA ALA A 127 -0.29 1.70 12.96
C ALA A 127 -0.59 1.28 14.39
N GLY A 128 -1.77 0.70 14.60
CA GLY A 128 -2.16 0.03 15.84
C GLY A 128 -2.41 -1.45 15.56
N LEU A 129 -2.06 -2.32 16.51
CA LEU A 129 -2.36 -3.73 16.40
C LEU A 129 -3.83 -3.95 16.76
N SER A 130 -4.65 -4.40 15.79
CA SER A 130 -6.10 -4.48 15.96
C SER A 130 -6.57 -5.82 16.53
N ASN A 131 -5.77 -6.89 16.39
CA ASN A 131 -6.03 -8.21 16.96
C ASN A 131 -4.73 -8.82 17.48
N THR A 132 -4.64 -9.04 18.78
CA THR A 132 -3.72 -10.02 19.36
C THR A 132 -4.52 -11.24 19.76
N ASP A 133 -4.11 -12.40 19.24
CA ASP A 133 -4.40 -13.63 19.94
C ASP A 133 -3.90 -13.49 21.39
N THR A 134 -4.77 -13.71 22.37
CA THR A 134 -4.48 -13.51 23.80
C THR A 134 -3.37 -14.42 24.32
N ARG A 135 -2.89 -15.36 23.50
CA ARG A 135 -1.78 -16.28 23.79
C ARG A 135 -0.40 -15.66 23.62
N ILE A 136 -0.27 -14.46 23.04
CA ILE A 136 1.02 -13.80 22.84
C ILE A 136 1.25 -12.78 23.94
N LYS A 137 2.33 -12.96 24.70
CA LYS A 137 2.83 -11.92 25.60
C LYS A 137 3.36 -10.76 24.77
N TYR A 138 2.62 -9.65 24.73
CA TYR A 138 3.03 -8.46 24.01
C TYR A 138 4.04 -7.66 24.81
N ASP A 139 5.31 -7.83 24.47
CA ASP A 139 6.47 -7.14 25.01
C ASP A 139 7.27 -6.39 23.91
N ARG A 140 8.42 -5.81 24.28
CA ARG A 140 9.28 -5.11 23.30
C ARG A 140 9.80 -6.03 22.19
N LYS A 141 10.20 -7.26 22.53
CA LYS A 141 10.81 -8.21 21.59
C LYS A 141 9.78 -8.64 20.54
N SER A 142 8.58 -9.01 20.99
CA SER A 142 7.46 -9.38 20.13
C SER A 142 7.00 -8.22 19.25
N ASN A 143 6.95 -6.99 19.77
CA ASN A 143 6.64 -5.82 18.95
C ASN A 143 7.68 -5.58 17.84
N ASP A 144 8.97 -5.70 18.14
CA ASP A 144 10.03 -5.54 17.13
C ASP A 144 9.96 -6.64 16.05
N MET A 145 9.61 -7.88 16.41
CA MET A 145 9.37 -8.95 15.44
C MET A 145 8.18 -8.66 14.53
N ILE A 146 7.04 -8.26 15.10
CA ILE A 146 5.83 -7.93 14.33
C ILE A 146 6.12 -6.78 13.37
N GLN A 147 6.78 -5.71 13.82
CA GLN A 147 7.15 -4.59 12.96
C GLN A 147 8.01 -5.06 11.77
N LYS A 148 9.06 -5.84 12.02
CA LYS A 148 9.94 -6.37 10.96
C LYS A 148 9.20 -7.29 9.98
N ALA A 149 8.31 -8.14 10.47
CA ALA A 149 7.51 -9.02 9.62
C ALA A 149 6.63 -8.21 8.66
N PHE A 150 5.91 -7.21 9.18
CA PHE A 150 5.11 -6.32 8.34
C PHE A 150 5.96 -5.43 7.42
N GLU A 151 7.16 -5.00 7.84
CA GLU A 151 8.09 -4.26 6.97
C GLU A 151 8.48 -5.11 5.76
N ASN A 152 8.84 -6.38 5.99
CA ASN A 152 9.16 -7.33 4.92
C ASN A 152 7.95 -7.58 4.01
N THR A 153 6.78 -7.87 4.57
CA THR A 153 5.55 -8.08 3.79
C THR A 153 5.22 -6.85 2.92
N LEU A 154 5.35 -5.64 3.47
CA LEU A 154 5.09 -4.41 2.74
C LEU A 154 6.12 -4.19 1.61
N ASN A 155 7.42 -4.41 1.89
CA ASN A 155 8.46 -4.26 0.88
C ASN A 155 8.25 -5.20 -0.31
N GLU A 156 7.93 -6.46 -0.04
CA GLU A 156 7.69 -7.45 -1.09
C GLU A 156 6.38 -7.18 -1.83
N SER A 157 5.30 -6.80 -1.13
CA SER A 157 4.03 -6.47 -1.79
C SER A 157 4.16 -5.27 -2.73
N LEU A 158 4.93 -4.24 -2.36
CA LEU A 158 5.21 -3.09 -3.23
C LEU A 158 5.92 -3.54 -4.52
N LYS A 159 6.95 -4.38 -4.41
CA LYS A 159 7.69 -4.90 -5.57
C LYS A 159 6.81 -5.80 -6.43
N THR A 160 6.04 -6.71 -5.82
CA THR A 160 5.15 -7.63 -6.52
C THR A 160 4.09 -6.90 -7.33
N VAL A 161 3.43 -5.89 -6.74
CA VAL A 161 2.40 -5.12 -7.47
C VAL A 161 3.01 -4.33 -8.61
N VAL A 162 4.20 -3.74 -8.42
CA VAL A 162 4.91 -3.05 -9.52
C VAL A 162 5.24 -4.03 -10.63
N LYS A 163 5.79 -5.19 -10.30
CA LYS A 163 6.15 -6.20 -11.30
C LYS A 163 4.94 -6.73 -12.05
N ARG A 164 3.82 -6.97 -11.35
CA ARG A 164 2.57 -7.38 -11.97
C ARG A 164 2.07 -6.32 -12.95
N VAL A 165 1.97 -5.06 -12.54
CA VAL A 165 1.52 -3.97 -13.42
C VAL A 165 2.43 -3.81 -14.63
N GLN A 166 3.75 -3.90 -14.46
CA GLN A 166 4.70 -3.88 -15.58
C GLN A 166 4.45 -5.01 -16.58
N THR A 167 4.14 -6.21 -16.09
CA THR A 167 4.00 -7.42 -16.92
C THR A 167 2.63 -7.53 -17.58
N GLU A 168 1.55 -7.26 -16.84
CA GLU A 168 0.18 -7.44 -17.32
C GLU A 168 -0.39 -6.21 -18.03
N PHE A 169 -0.05 -5.00 -17.57
CA PHE A 169 -0.64 -3.76 -18.09
C PHE A 169 0.36 -2.93 -18.90
N GLY A 170 1.63 -2.90 -18.49
CA GLY A 170 2.68 -2.17 -19.21
C GLY A 170 2.51 -0.65 -19.21
N VAL A 171 1.67 -0.10 -18.33
CA VAL A 171 1.41 1.35 -18.19
C VAL A 171 1.70 1.83 -16.77
N ASP A 172 2.19 3.05 -16.64
CA ASP A 172 2.61 3.60 -15.34
C ASP A 172 1.41 4.06 -14.50
N VAL A 173 0.83 3.14 -13.74
CA VAL A 173 -0.22 3.44 -12.75
C VAL A 173 0.36 4.03 -11.45
N PHE A 174 1.66 4.11 -11.27
CA PHE A 174 2.27 4.58 -10.02
C PHE A 174 2.63 6.06 -10.05
N GLY A 175 2.76 6.63 -11.25
CA GLY A 175 3.16 8.01 -11.47
C GLY A 175 4.66 8.23 -11.35
N PHE A 176 5.47 7.21 -11.66
CA PHE A 176 6.92 7.32 -11.72
C PHE A 176 7.37 8.31 -12.79
N GLY A 177 6.72 8.31 -13.95
CA GLY A 177 6.98 9.23 -15.05
C GLY A 177 6.66 10.65 -14.65
N LEU A 178 5.49 10.87 -14.06
CA LEU A 178 5.10 12.15 -13.48
C LEU A 178 6.11 12.64 -12.42
N TYR A 179 6.62 11.75 -11.58
CA TYR A 179 7.66 12.09 -10.60
C TYR A 179 8.96 12.51 -11.28
N ILE A 180 9.43 11.76 -12.29
CA ILE A 180 10.65 12.08 -13.05
C ILE A 180 10.48 13.38 -13.82
N TYR A 181 9.32 13.62 -14.44
CA TYR A 181 8.97 14.89 -15.08
C TYR A 181 9.18 16.08 -14.13
N LYS A 182 8.66 15.97 -12.90
CA LYS A 182 8.74 17.03 -11.88
C LYS A 182 10.13 17.23 -11.28
N HIS A 183 10.88 16.15 -11.04
CA HIS A 183 12.11 16.21 -10.25
C HIS A 183 13.40 16.00 -11.05
N LYS A 184 13.32 15.45 -12.25
CA LYS A 184 14.44 15.09 -13.13
C LYS A 184 14.11 15.42 -14.59
N HIS A 185 13.67 16.64 -14.85
CA HIS A 185 13.15 17.08 -16.16
C HIS A 185 14.09 16.77 -17.34
N LYS A 186 15.42 16.91 -17.19
CA LYS A 186 16.38 16.53 -18.23
C LYS A 186 16.26 15.05 -18.62
N MET A 187 16.21 14.17 -17.63
CA MET A 187 16.02 12.73 -17.85
C MET A 187 14.66 12.42 -18.45
N TRP A 188 13.60 13.16 -18.08
CA TRP A 188 12.27 13.00 -18.67
C TRP A 188 12.28 13.25 -20.17
N LYS A 189 12.94 14.32 -20.64
CA LYS A 189 13.02 14.64 -22.08
C LYS A 189 13.58 13.48 -22.91
N ASP A 190 14.50 12.70 -22.33
CA ASP A 190 15.14 11.56 -23.01
C ASP A 190 14.24 10.32 -23.10
N VAL A 191 13.21 10.21 -22.24
CA VAL A 191 12.42 8.97 -22.10
C VAL A 191 10.94 9.14 -22.44
N LYS A 192 10.43 10.38 -22.49
CA LYS A 192 8.99 10.68 -22.56
C LYS A 192 8.26 10.03 -23.74
N GLU A 193 8.91 9.99 -24.92
CA GLU A 193 8.29 9.43 -26.14
C GLU A 193 8.02 7.92 -26.02
N ASN A 194 8.86 7.19 -25.28
CA ASN A 194 8.76 5.74 -25.10
C ASN A 194 8.58 5.37 -23.62
N TRP A 195 7.92 6.23 -22.84
CA TRP A 195 7.91 6.11 -21.37
C TRP A 195 7.45 4.74 -20.89
N ASN A 196 6.42 4.16 -21.51
CA ASN A 196 5.90 2.85 -21.11
C ASN A 196 6.92 1.71 -21.31
N ASP A 197 7.86 1.83 -22.25
CA ASP A 197 8.95 0.85 -22.40
C ASP A 197 10.00 1.00 -21.30
N TYR A 198 10.32 2.23 -20.90
CA TYR A 198 11.18 2.46 -19.74
C TYR A 198 10.51 1.99 -18.45
N PHE A 199 9.21 2.24 -18.31
CA PHE A 199 8.42 1.82 -17.14
C PHE A 199 8.49 0.31 -16.89
N LYS A 200 8.38 -0.50 -17.95
CA LYS A 200 8.47 -1.98 -17.87
C LYS A 200 9.82 -2.48 -17.34
N GLU A 201 10.88 -1.69 -17.51
CA GLU A 201 12.25 -2.01 -17.13
C GLU A 201 12.71 -1.30 -15.83
N ILE A 202 11.80 -0.59 -15.14
CA ILE A 202 12.13 0.05 -13.86
C ILE A 202 12.45 -1.01 -12.81
N GLU A 203 13.57 -0.81 -12.13
CA GLU A 203 13.94 -1.54 -10.92
C GLU A 203 13.52 -0.70 -9.70
N LEU A 204 12.67 -1.27 -8.83
CA LEU A 204 12.20 -0.59 -7.61
C LEU A 204 12.79 -1.24 -6.36
N ASP A 205 13.59 -0.47 -5.64
CA ASP A 205 14.01 -0.80 -4.28
C ASP A 205 12.99 -0.27 -3.27
N ALA A 206 12.36 -1.17 -2.51
CA ALA A 206 11.39 -0.82 -1.48
C ALA A 206 11.97 -1.01 -0.08
N THR A 207 11.87 0.04 0.73
CA THR A 207 12.21 0.01 2.16
C THR A 207 11.05 0.58 2.96
N SER A 208 10.76 -0.03 4.10
CA SER A 208 9.71 0.43 4.98
C SER A 208 10.14 0.46 6.44
N THR A 209 9.46 1.31 7.20
CA THR A 209 9.60 1.40 8.65
C THR A 209 8.21 1.45 9.26
N ILE A 210 7.91 0.52 10.16
CA ILE A 210 6.61 0.42 10.81
C ILE A 210 6.76 0.73 12.29
N LYS A 211 5.96 1.68 12.75
CA LYS A 211 5.85 2.03 14.16
C LYS A 211 4.47 1.64 14.66
N ILE A 212 4.43 0.63 15.51
CA ILE A 212 3.20 0.23 16.19
C ILE A 212 3.02 1.11 17.43
N ARG A 213 1.88 1.81 17.50
CA ARG A 213 1.46 2.54 18.69
C ARG A 213 0.80 1.54 19.64
N GLN A 214 1.28 1.48 20.89
CA GLN A 214 0.55 0.76 21.93
C GLN A 214 -0.78 1.48 22.18
N SER A 215 -1.89 0.76 22.13
CA SER A 215 -3.14 1.28 22.67
C SER A 215 -2.95 1.41 24.19
N GLY A 216 -3.41 2.50 24.79
CA GLY A 216 -3.28 2.75 26.23
C GLY A 216 -4.08 1.79 27.14
N LEU A 217 -4.46 0.61 26.64
CA LEU A 217 -5.28 -0.39 27.35
C LEU A 217 -4.50 -1.19 28.40
N THR A 218 -3.20 -0.95 28.59
CA THR A 218 -2.37 -1.62 29.62
C THR A 218 -2.14 -0.81 30.89
N ARG A 219 -2.90 0.26 31.17
CA ARG A 219 -2.73 1.03 32.44
C ARG A 219 -3.77 0.78 33.54
N ASN A 220 -4.82 0.01 33.29
CA ASN A 220 -5.71 -0.43 34.37
C ASN A 220 -5.49 -1.92 34.63
N THR A 221 -4.37 -2.23 35.30
CA THR A 221 -4.36 -3.38 36.20
C THR A 221 -5.51 -3.13 37.18
N ILE A 222 -6.54 -3.96 37.12
CA ILE A 222 -7.56 -4.01 38.16
C ILE A 222 -6.80 -4.33 39.44
N GLU A 223 -6.60 -3.33 40.29
CA GLU A 223 -6.28 -3.59 41.69
C GLU A 223 -7.40 -4.50 42.20
N LYS A 224 -7.05 -5.74 42.53
CA LYS A 224 -7.89 -6.59 43.34
C LYS A 224 -8.18 -5.81 44.63
N GLY A 225 -9.38 -5.24 44.73
CA GLY A 225 -9.95 -4.87 46.01
C GLY A 225 -10.22 -6.16 46.78
N GLU A 226 -9.27 -6.55 47.63
CA GLU A 226 -9.56 -7.44 48.76
C GLU A 226 -10.45 -6.64 49.71
N GLY A 227 -11.75 -6.98 49.69
CA GLY A 227 -12.70 -6.53 50.69
C GLY A 227 -12.48 -7.30 51.99
N HIS A 228 -12.42 -6.54 53.08
CA HIS A 228 -12.54 -7.01 54.46
C HIS A 228 -13.87 -7.73 54.71
#